data_AF-A0A821LEK4-F1
#
_entry.id   AF-A0A821LEK4-F1
#
_cell.length_a   1.000
_cell.length_b   1.000
_cell.length_c   1.000
_cell.angle_alpha   90.00
_cell.angle_beta   90.00
_cell.angle_gamma   90.00
#
_symmetry.space_group_name_H-M   'P 1'
#
loop_
_entity.id
_entity.type
_entity.pdbx_description
1 polymer ?
#
loop_
_entity_poly.entity_id
_entity_poly.type
_entity_poly.pdbx_seq_one_letter_code
_entity_poly.pdbx_strand_id
1 'polypeptide(L)'
;MFQTDILIDTSVLPSNIMSLRDDNFIDFVKEEAGHAAATLLELQGINSVKALLMTDDVYSIINVKSKSLDAFKNKYGYMQVDGTCIIQPGVKGNIEYLISLLKKKCVDDAKLVKSSKRNQLSSSLTITTDTSSTIR
;
A
#
# COMPACT_ATOMS: atom_id res chain seq x y z
N MET A 1 -12.72 -19.00 6.53
CA MET A 1 -12.02 -17.70 6.54
C MET A 1 -10.63 -17.98 7.07
N PHE A 2 -9.62 -18.08 6.20
CA PHE A 2 -8.26 -18.38 6.64
C PHE A 2 -7.68 -17.12 7.27
N GLN A 3 -7.26 -17.24 8.53
CA GLN A 3 -6.60 -16.17 9.26
C GLN A 3 -5.18 -16.09 8.74
N THR A 4 -4.99 -15.34 7.65
CA THR A 4 -3.70 -15.09 7.04
C THR A 4 -2.96 -14.04 7.83
N ASP A 5 -2.52 -14.38 9.05
CA ASP A 5 -1.24 -13.89 9.55
C ASP A 5 -0.11 -14.56 8.75
N ILE A 6 -0.24 -14.54 7.43
CA ILE A 6 0.89 -14.75 6.52
C ILE A 6 1.90 -13.72 7.00
N LEU A 7 3.11 -14.18 7.26
CA LEU A 7 4.20 -13.32 7.69
C LEU A 7 4.54 -12.41 6.50
N ILE A 8 3.76 -11.35 6.31
CA ILE A 8 3.93 -10.36 5.24
C ILE A 8 5.25 -9.67 5.53
N ASP A 9 6.27 -9.98 4.76
CA ASP A 9 7.58 -9.39 4.92
C ASP A 9 7.63 -8.07 4.16
N THR A 10 7.65 -6.96 4.90
CA THR A 10 7.74 -5.62 4.30
C THR A 10 9.15 -5.25 3.87
N SER A 11 10.17 -6.06 4.19
CA SER A 11 11.56 -5.79 3.83
C SER A 11 11.84 -5.91 2.34
N VAL A 12 10.96 -6.63 1.61
CA VAL A 12 11.00 -6.75 0.15
C VAL A 12 10.61 -5.46 -0.57
N LEU A 13 9.93 -4.54 0.13
CA LEU A 13 9.49 -3.27 -0.45
C LEU A 13 10.66 -2.28 -0.55
N PRO A 14 10.75 -1.50 -1.64
CA PRO A 14 11.72 -0.43 -1.73
C PRO A 14 11.46 0.63 -0.64
N SER A 15 12.53 1.19 -0.10
CA SER A 15 12.46 2.13 1.04
C SER A 15 11.62 3.38 0.74
N ASN A 16 11.56 3.79 -0.53
CA ASN A 16 10.80 4.94 -1.01
C ASN A 16 9.40 4.60 -1.53
N ILE A 17 8.89 3.37 -1.34
CA ILE A 17 7.62 2.90 -1.91
C ILE A 17 6.44 3.86 -1.66
N MET A 18 6.34 4.43 -0.46
CA MET A 18 5.26 5.35 -0.07
C MET A 18 5.24 6.65 -0.90
N SER A 19 6.38 7.01 -1.48
CA SER A 19 6.59 8.21 -2.29
C SER A 19 6.49 7.98 -3.79
N LEU A 20 6.44 6.73 -4.26
CA LEU A 20 6.30 6.44 -5.70
C LEU A 20 4.97 6.96 -6.24
N ARG A 21 5.01 7.48 -7.47
CA ARG A 21 3.89 8.07 -8.21
C ARG A 21 3.99 7.74 -9.69
N ASP A 22 2.84 7.78 -10.37
CA ASP A 22 2.71 7.66 -11.82
C ASP A 22 3.43 6.39 -12.32
N ASP A 23 4.19 6.51 -13.41
CA ASP A 23 4.85 5.38 -14.07
C ASP A 23 5.72 4.56 -13.10
N ASN A 24 6.46 5.23 -12.20
CA ASN A 24 7.30 4.52 -11.22
C ASN A 24 6.48 3.65 -10.25
N PHE A 25 5.28 4.09 -9.90
CA PHE A 25 4.38 3.29 -9.07
C PHE A 25 3.81 2.12 -9.87
N ILE A 26 3.41 2.35 -11.13
CA ILE A 26 2.85 1.32 -12.00
C ILE A 26 3.90 0.25 -12.33
N ASP A 27 5.14 0.63 -12.61
CA ASP A 27 6.24 -0.30 -12.87
C ASP A 27 6.50 -1.19 -11.66
N PHE A 28 6.51 -0.61 -10.45
CA PHE A 28 6.58 -1.40 -9.21
C PHE A 28 5.42 -2.38 -9.08
N VAL A 29 4.18 -1.95 -9.33
CA VAL A 29 3.00 -2.85 -9.27
C VAL A 29 3.12 -3.98 -10.28
N LYS A 30 3.66 -3.70 -11.46
CA LYS A 30 3.85 -4.66 -12.54
C LYS A 30 4.87 -5.74 -12.17
N GLU A 31 5.92 -5.37 -11.46
CA GLU A 31 6.93 -6.29 -10.92
C GLU A 31 6.37 -7.13 -9.76
N GLU A 32 5.67 -6.49 -8.82
CA GLU A 32 5.24 -7.13 -7.56
C GLU A 32 3.93 -7.92 -7.69
N ALA A 33 2.92 -7.36 -8.37
CA ALA A 33 1.58 -7.93 -8.50
C ALA A 33 1.25 -8.41 -9.92
N GLY A 34 2.15 -8.17 -10.88
CA GLY A 34 2.02 -8.60 -12.26
C GLY A 34 1.30 -7.59 -13.16
N HIS A 35 1.39 -7.81 -14.47
CA HIS A 35 0.88 -6.88 -15.49
C HIS A 35 -0.63 -6.65 -15.39
N ALA A 36 -1.40 -7.69 -15.07
CA ALA A 36 -2.86 -7.57 -14.95
C ALA A 36 -3.26 -6.60 -13.84
N ALA A 37 -2.57 -6.65 -12.70
CA ALA A 37 -2.80 -5.74 -11.58
C ALA A 37 -2.46 -4.30 -11.97
N ALA A 38 -1.27 -4.08 -12.53
CA ALA A 38 -0.82 -2.78 -12.99
C ALA A 38 -1.83 -2.14 -13.96
N THR A 39 -2.23 -2.87 -15.01
CA THR A 39 -3.20 -2.37 -16.00
C THR A 39 -4.55 -2.03 -15.37
N LEU A 40 -5.03 -2.82 -14.40
CA LEU A 40 -6.29 -2.51 -13.72
C LEU A 40 -6.21 -1.22 -12.90
N LEU A 41 -5.07 -0.95 -12.25
CA LEU A 41 -4.86 0.28 -11.49
C LEU A 41 -4.74 1.48 -12.43
N GLU A 42 -4.02 1.36 -13.54
CA GLU A 42 -3.92 2.40 -14.57
C GLU A 42 -5.29 2.79 -15.14
N LEU A 43 -6.14 1.80 -15.46
CA LEU A 43 -7.48 2.02 -15.98
C LEU A 43 -8.38 2.81 -15.02
N GLN A 44 -8.07 2.78 -13.71
CA GLN A 44 -8.77 3.54 -12.67
C GLN A 44 -8.12 4.88 -12.34
N GLY A 45 -6.98 5.20 -12.96
CA GLY A 45 -6.16 6.35 -12.57
C GLY A 45 -5.52 6.21 -11.18
N ILE A 46 -5.39 4.97 -10.68
CA ILE A 46 -4.70 4.70 -9.41
C ILE A 46 -3.20 4.66 -9.68
N ASN A 47 -2.54 5.78 -9.40
CA ASN A 47 -1.13 6.02 -9.74
C ASN A 47 -0.23 6.19 -8.51
N SER A 48 -0.69 5.79 -7.32
CA SER A 48 0.10 5.92 -6.09
C SER A 48 -0.39 5.00 -4.99
N VAL A 49 0.50 4.71 -4.02
CA VAL A 49 0.13 3.97 -2.80
C VAL A 49 -1.02 4.64 -2.08
N LYS A 50 -1.00 5.97 -1.95
CA LYS A 50 -2.07 6.72 -1.27
C LYS A 50 -3.41 6.53 -1.98
N ALA A 51 -3.44 6.68 -3.31
CA ALA A 51 -4.67 6.48 -4.08
C ALA A 51 -5.18 5.04 -3.91
N LEU A 52 -4.31 4.04 -4.07
CA LEU A 52 -4.68 2.64 -3.92
C LEU A 52 -5.26 2.33 -2.54
N LEU A 53 -4.62 2.80 -1.46
CA LEU A 53 -5.07 2.52 -0.10
C LEU A 53 -6.35 3.27 0.30
N MET A 54 -6.70 4.34 -0.42
CA MET A 54 -7.94 5.11 -0.23
C MET A 54 -9.09 4.62 -1.12
N THR A 55 -8.82 3.72 -2.07
CA THR A 55 -9.85 3.11 -2.92
C THR A 55 -10.55 1.99 -2.15
N ASP A 56 -11.86 2.12 -1.97
CA ASP A 56 -12.67 1.13 -1.23
C ASP A 56 -12.79 -0.20 -1.99
N ASP A 57 -13.08 -0.14 -3.29
CA ASP A 57 -13.21 -1.31 -4.17
C ASP A 57 -12.49 -1.09 -5.51
N VAL A 58 -11.30 -1.70 -5.60
CA VAL A 58 -10.44 -1.68 -6.80
C VAL A 58 -11.07 -2.44 -7.97
N TYR A 59 -12.10 -3.26 -7.76
CA TYR A 59 -12.74 -4.04 -8.81
C TYR A 59 -14.04 -3.41 -9.30
N SER A 60 -14.52 -2.34 -8.66
CA SER A 60 -15.82 -1.71 -8.91
C SER A 60 -16.04 -1.34 -10.38
N ILE A 61 -14.96 -0.96 -11.08
CA ILE A 61 -15.02 -0.56 -12.48
C ILE A 61 -15.29 -1.72 -13.44
N ILE A 62 -15.18 -2.99 -13.03
CA ILE A 62 -15.26 -4.12 -13.96
C ILE A 62 -16.63 -4.27 -14.62
N ASN A 63 -17.68 -3.75 -13.99
CA ASN A 63 -19.05 -3.79 -14.51
C ASN A 63 -19.37 -2.60 -15.43
N VAL A 64 -18.45 -1.65 -15.59
CA VAL A 64 -18.63 -0.51 -16.49
C VAL A 64 -18.54 -0.99 -17.94
N LYS A 65 -19.48 -0.52 -18.76
CA LYS A 65 -19.49 -0.74 -20.21
C LYS A 65 -18.53 0.25 -20.86
N SER A 66 -17.34 -0.21 -21.21
CA SER A 66 -16.32 0.59 -21.87
C SER A 66 -15.44 -0.28 -22.75
N LYS A 67 -15.14 0.19 -23.96
CA LYS A 67 -14.22 -0.48 -24.89
C LYS A 67 -12.84 -0.73 -24.27
N SER A 68 -12.34 0.21 -23.46
CA SER A 68 -11.05 0.06 -22.77
C SER A 68 -11.08 -1.08 -21.75
N LEU A 69 -12.23 -1.30 -21.11
CA LEU A 69 -12.40 -2.38 -20.14
C LEU A 69 -12.74 -3.70 -20.79
N ASP A 70 -13.40 -3.70 -21.95
CA ASP A 70 -13.71 -4.93 -22.68
C ASP A 70 -12.41 -5.65 -23.08
N ALA A 71 -11.40 -4.92 -23.54
CA ALA A 71 -10.08 -5.48 -23.82
C ALA A 71 -9.42 -6.11 -22.58
N PHE A 72 -9.53 -5.43 -21.43
CA PHE A 72 -9.01 -5.95 -20.16
C PHE A 72 -9.75 -7.22 -19.72
N LYS A 73 -11.09 -7.20 -19.73
CA LYS A 73 -11.95 -8.33 -19.35
C LYS A 73 -11.68 -9.56 -20.20
N ASN A 74 -11.52 -9.38 -21.51
CA ASN A 74 -11.23 -10.47 -22.43
C ASN A 74 -9.85 -11.12 -22.17
N LYS A 75 -8.90 -10.35 -21.62
CA LYS A 75 -7.53 -10.82 -21.37
C LYS A 75 -7.34 -11.42 -19.97
N TYR A 76 -7.94 -10.82 -18.94
CA TYR A 76 -7.67 -11.13 -17.53
C TYR A 76 -8.92 -11.53 -16.74
N GLY A 77 -10.05 -11.74 -17.42
CA GLY A 77 -11.30 -12.18 -16.82
C GLY A 77 -11.90 -13.38 -17.53
N TYR A 78 -12.92 -13.95 -16.90
CA TYR A 78 -13.81 -14.96 -17.45
C TYR A 78 -15.14 -14.28 -17.76
N MET A 79 -15.44 -14.14 -19.04
CA MET A 79 -16.74 -13.65 -19.50
C MET A 79 -17.78 -14.76 -19.38
N GLN A 80 -18.86 -14.48 -18.67
CA GLN A 80 -20.00 -15.37 -18.52
C GLN A 80 -21.01 -15.16 -19.66
N VAL A 81 -21.90 -16.14 -19.84
CA VAL A 81 -22.92 -16.14 -20.90
C VAL A 81 -23.88 -14.96 -20.78
N ASP A 82 -24.12 -14.48 -19.55
CA ASP A 82 -24.97 -13.32 -19.25
C ASP A 82 -24.27 -11.95 -19.46
N GLY A 83 -23.01 -11.97 -19.89
CA GLY A 83 -22.19 -10.77 -20.12
C GLY A 83 -21.50 -10.23 -18.86
N THR A 84 -21.65 -10.87 -17.70
CA THR A 84 -20.88 -10.52 -16.51
C THR A 84 -19.43 -11.03 -16.63
N CYS A 85 -18.51 -10.38 -15.92
CA CYS A 85 -17.10 -10.75 -15.94
C CYS A 85 -16.62 -11.06 -14.53
N ILE A 86 -15.91 -12.17 -14.39
CA ILE A 86 -15.17 -12.51 -13.16
C ILE A 86 -13.69 -12.29 -13.44
N ILE A 87 -13.02 -11.43 -12.67
CA ILE A 87 -11.56 -11.29 -12.74
C ILE A 87 -10.90 -12.60 -12.33
N GLN A 88 -9.84 -13.00 -13.04
CA GLN A 88 -9.05 -14.16 -12.68
C GLN A 88 -8.66 -14.13 -11.19
N PRO A 89 -8.94 -15.18 -10.40
CA PRO A 89 -8.70 -15.17 -8.96
C PRO A 89 -7.25 -14.85 -8.57
N GLY A 90 -6.26 -15.25 -9.39
CA GLY A 90 -4.85 -14.91 -9.17
C GLY A 90 -4.57 -13.42 -9.24
N VAL A 91 -5.20 -12.69 -10.18
CA VAL A 91 -5.06 -11.23 -10.29
C VAL A 91 -5.66 -10.55 -9.06
N LYS A 92 -6.83 -11.02 -8.62
CA LYS A 92 -7.47 -10.53 -7.40
C LYS A 92 -6.58 -10.75 -6.18
N GLY A 93 -6.08 -11.98 -5.99
CA GLY A 93 -5.18 -12.33 -4.88
C GLY A 93 -3.90 -11.49 -4.86
N ASN A 94 -3.27 -11.24 -6.01
CA ASN A 94 -2.06 -10.42 -6.09
C ASN A 94 -2.31 -8.97 -5.63
N ILE A 95 -3.43 -8.37 -6.05
CA ILE A 95 -3.81 -7.01 -5.64
C ILE A 95 -4.11 -6.97 -4.14
N GLU A 96 -4.88 -7.92 -3.62
CA GLU A 96 -5.21 -8.00 -2.19
C GLU A 96 -3.96 -8.19 -1.32
N TYR A 97 -3.03 -9.03 -1.78
CA TYR A 97 -1.73 -9.21 -1.14
C TYR A 97 -0.93 -7.90 -1.13
N LEU A 98 -0.82 -7.23 -2.28
CA LEU A 98 -0.12 -5.95 -2.40
C LEU A 98 -0.70 -4.88 -1.46
N ILE A 99 -2.04 -4.75 -1.42
CA ILE A 99 -2.71 -3.81 -0.51
C ILE A 99 -2.36 -4.13 0.95
N SER A 100 -2.38 -5.41 1.32
CA SER A 100 -2.06 -5.85 2.68
C SER A 100 -0.59 -5.55 3.03
N LEU A 101 0.32 -5.79 2.10
CA LEU A 101 1.75 -5.49 2.21
C LEU A 101 2.00 -3.98 2.42
N LEU A 102 1.35 -3.13 1.62
CA LEU A 102 1.45 -1.67 1.74
C LEU A 102 0.82 -1.14 3.04
N LYS A 103 -0.35 -1.66 3.44
CA LYS A 103 -0.98 -1.31 4.73
C LYS A 103 -0.07 -1.63 5.91
N LYS A 104 0.56 -2.81 5.90
CA LYS A 104 1.51 -3.20 6.95
C LYS A 104 2.70 -2.25 6.99
N LYS A 105 3.29 -1.91 5.84
CA LYS A 105 4.39 -0.96 5.75
C LYS A 105 4.02 0.42 6.33
N CYS A 106 2.81 0.93 6.05
CA CYS A 106 2.34 2.19 6.65
C CYS A 106 2.31 2.14 8.19
N VAL A 107 1.84 1.01 8.74
CA VAL A 107 1.78 0.80 10.20
C VAL A 107 3.18 0.75 10.80
N ASP A 108 4.11 0.05 10.15
CA ASP A 108 5.49 -0.09 10.65
C ASP A 108 6.25 1.24 10.59
N ASP A 109 6.09 2.03 9.53
CA ASP A 109 6.66 3.38 9.44
C ASP A 109 6.09 4.32 10.52
N ALA A 110 4.78 4.23 10.80
CA ALA A 110 4.17 5.02 11.87
C ALA A 110 4.70 4.63 13.27
N LYS A 111 5.02 3.36 13.51
CA LYS A 111 5.65 2.91 14.77
C LYS A 111 7.07 3.47 14.93
N LEU A 112 7.87 3.48 13.86
CA LEU A 112 9.24 4.01 13.86
C LEU A 112 9.28 5.52 14.17
N VAL A 113 8.33 6.28 13.64
CA VAL A 113 8.21 7.72 13.94
C VAL A 113 7.83 7.95 15.41
N LYS A 114 6.93 7.13 15.98
CA LYS A 114 6.51 7.24 17.38
C LYS A 114 7.62 6.89 18.36
N SER A 115 8.40 5.84 18.10
CA SER A 115 9.53 5.45 18.95
C SER A 115 10.65 6.50 18.95
N SER A 116 10.95 7.08 17.78
CA SER A 116 11.97 8.13 17.65
C SER A 116 11.62 9.39 18.44
N LYS A 117 10.34 9.82 18.44
CA LYS A 117 9.89 10.99 19.22
C LYS A 117 9.99 10.78 20.73
N ARG A 118 9.75 9.57 21.23
CA ARG A 118 9.81 9.26 22.67
C ARG A 118 11.24 9.39 23.21
N ASN A 119 12.25 9.01 22.43
CA ASN A 119 13.65 9.11 22.84
C ASN A 119 14.20 10.55 22.84
N GLN A 120 13.56 11.48 22.12
CA GLN A 120 13.93 12.91 22.16
C GLN A 120 13.37 13.66 23.36
N LEU A 121 12.26 13.21 23.97
CA LEU A 121 11.71 13.86 25.17
C LEU A 121 12.47 13.49 26.45
N SER A 122 13.18 12.35 26.48
CA SER A 122 13.93 11.90 27.66
C SER A 122 15.29 12.57 27.86
N SER A 123 15.76 13.41 26.93
CA SER A 123 17.08 14.05 27.01
C SER A 123 17.05 15.52 27.46
N SER A 124 15.89 16.09 27.80
CA SER A 124 15.76 17.46 28.31
C SER A 124 15.23 17.50 29.75
N LEU A 125 16.07 17.09 30.70
CA LEU A 125 15.89 17.38 32.13
C LEU A 125 17.24 17.26 32.85
N THR A 126 18.20 18.10 32.47
CA THR A 126 19.38 18.38 33.29
C THR A 126 19.08 19.66 34.06
N ILE A 127 18.40 19.52 35.20
CA ILE A 127 18.27 20.61 36.18
C ILE A 127 19.65 20.76 36.84
N THR A 128 20.40 21.78 36.48
CA THR A 128 21.60 22.22 37.22
C THR A 128 21.14 22.93 38.49
N THR A 129 21.17 22.23 39.63
CA THR A 129 21.13 22.86 40.95
C THR A 129 22.51 23.41 41.28
N ASP A 130 22.70 24.71 41.09
CA ASP A 130 23.82 25.46 41.67
C ASP A 130 23.54 25.74 43.15
N THR A 131 24.13 24.94 44.03
CA THR A 131 24.29 25.27 45.45
C THR A 131 25.42 26.27 45.61
N SER A 132 25.09 27.56 45.74
CA SER A 132 25.99 28.56 46.33
C SER A 132 25.76 28.63 47.84
N SER A 133 26.72 28.13 48.63
CA SER A 133 26.76 28.30 50.08
C SER A 133 27.92 29.22 50.49
N THR A 134 27.53 30.41 50.97
CA THR A 134 27.98 31.08 52.20
C THR A 134 29.46 31.42 52.39
N ILE A 135 29.76 32.72 52.35
CA ILE A 135 30.79 33.38 53.18
C ILE A 135 30.11 34.52 53.94
N ARG A 136 30.02 34.40 55.27
CA ARG A 136 30.27 35.47 56.25
C ARG A 136 30.19 34.92 57.67
#